data_AF-A0A0P7XKV3-F1
#
_entry.id   AF-A0A0P7XKV3-F1
#
_cell.length_a   1.000
_cell.length_b   1.000
_cell.length_c   1.000
_cell.angle_alpha   90.00
_cell.angle_beta   90.00
_cell.angle_gamma   90.00
#
_symmetry.space_group_name_H-M   'P 1'
#
loop_
_entity.id
_entity.type
_entity.pdbx_description
1 polymer ?
#
loop_
_entity_poly.entity_id
_entity_poly.type
_entity_poly.pdbx_seq_one_letter_code
_entity_poly.pdbx_strand_id
1 'polypeptide(L)'
;MPRVASRRLPPVAAVSALAVLAAAPALSEGIGLPPDDTVSARMEVFNSQVPGSVYALQPWLNAQELTAADGTVYRLTSLNPHVNSWFVLDVDTPDGRRTSYHLENADREIWQASLSEEGGAPALRIEDDLGDVILCTPWDGELAEAQATGLPYAPVCEWSMFLRNPVQGNRTTREAVSDFLRDNIVFGDSLVNLIKGAFYEDAFMVSSEELETEAEVSGVELLGTALLSRTPVMRPAMGFDLIGAEAGMQAGSWYEVDGAPGIFASVMQPGMIAQSVFDVQGANWLDGVESGADVYLVAFDMSQFELGYELGTDHPNLGWSSRPSHRHRAAGPDGFSRPDPLVLNGTLSPSLVEDVAATFTGGFKRDHGAWRFGDYATFNYGHHYGFVQQGVTLSRLWPNLATLYVTLDGEVRMETWTEAHQQVLPDLVMARQNGVPLIIDGVPGDRVTSWGGGNWSGSAEANLRTLRAGACMRTIGDRPFLIYAYFSSGTPSAMARTFQAYECDYAMLLDMNSQELTYMALYLHEGDEIEARHLVSGMADVDVRGSRGTRIPRFVSAPDNRDFFYLVRRN
;
A
#
# COMPACT_ATOMS: atom_id res chain seq x y z
N MET A 1 -91.80 19.36 40.68
CA MET A 1 -91.16 18.06 40.99
C MET A 1 -91.24 17.23 39.73
N PRO A 2 -90.12 16.80 39.09
CA PRO A 2 -89.09 15.95 39.70
C PRO A 2 -87.62 16.35 39.39
N ARG A 3 -86.74 15.59 40.05
CA ARG A 3 -85.27 15.51 40.11
C ARG A 3 -84.43 16.03 38.93
N VAL A 4 -83.45 16.89 39.27
CA VAL A 4 -82.38 17.42 38.42
C VAL A 4 -81.15 16.49 38.49
N ALA A 5 -80.63 16.09 37.34
CA ALA A 5 -79.36 15.40 37.18
C ALA A 5 -78.36 16.37 36.51
N SER A 6 -77.28 16.72 37.22
CA SER A 6 -76.22 17.61 36.72
C SER A 6 -75.13 16.81 36.00
N ARG A 7 -74.99 17.02 34.68
CA ARG A 7 -73.87 16.53 33.85
C ARG A 7 -72.61 17.35 34.15
N ARG A 8 -71.49 16.66 34.42
CA ARG A 8 -70.14 17.25 34.47
C ARG A 8 -69.49 17.20 33.08
N LEU A 9 -68.93 18.32 32.63
CA LEU A 9 -68.01 18.43 31.49
C LEU A 9 -66.56 18.21 31.99
N PRO A 10 -65.64 17.66 31.16
CA PRO A 10 -64.24 17.41 31.54
C PRO A 10 -63.38 18.68 31.37
N PRO A 11 -62.18 18.74 32.00
CA PRO A 11 -61.27 19.87 31.87
C PRO A 11 -60.45 19.78 30.57
N VAL A 12 -60.20 20.93 29.97
CA VAL A 12 -59.27 21.11 28.84
C VAL A 12 -57.84 21.07 29.40
N ALA A 13 -57.06 20.05 29.06
CA ALA A 13 -55.63 19.99 29.34
C ALA A 13 -54.86 20.66 28.18
N ALA A 14 -54.11 21.71 28.49
CA ALA A 14 -53.15 22.31 27.58
C ALA A 14 -51.90 21.41 27.53
N VAL A 15 -51.60 20.88 26.35
CA VAL A 15 -50.33 20.17 26.08
C VAL A 15 -49.34 21.19 25.55
N SER A 16 -48.38 21.58 26.39
CA SER A 16 -47.17 22.28 25.95
C SER A 16 -46.26 21.27 25.27
N ALA A 17 -46.11 21.37 23.95
CA ALA A 17 -45.08 20.63 23.22
C ALA A 17 -43.72 21.29 23.50
N LEU A 18 -42.88 20.64 24.31
CA LEU A 18 -41.45 20.90 24.32
C LEU A 18 -40.87 20.32 23.02
N ALA A 19 -40.48 21.19 22.10
CA ALA A 19 -39.61 20.80 20.99
C ALA A 19 -38.20 20.61 21.55
N VAL A 20 -37.80 19.35 21.75
CA VAL A 20 -36.39 19.00 21.95
C VAL A 20 -35.74 19.12 20.58
N LEU A 21 -34.99 20.21 20.35
CA LEU A 21 -34.01 20.26 19.27
C LEU A 21 -32.93 19.24 19.60
N ALA A 22 -33.01 18.06 19.00
CA ALA A 22 -31.85 17.18 18.92
C ALA A 22 -30.82 17.90 18.05
N ALA A 23 -29.72 18.35 18.64
CA ALA A 23 -28.53 18.70 17.88
C ALA A 23 -28.11 17.42 17.14
N ALA A 24 -28.08 17.47 15.81
CA ALA A 24 -27.38 16.45 15.05
C ALA A 24 -25.92 16.45 15.54
N PRO A 25 -25.27 15.28 15.70
CA PRO A 25 -23.84 15.26 15.93
C PRO A 25 -23.17 16.08 14.82
N ALA A 26 -22.35 17.06 15.20
CA ALA A 26 -21.50 17.74 14.25
C ALA A 26 -20.55 16.67 13.72
N LEU A 27 -20.69 16.33 12.44
CA LEU A 27 -19.71 15.49 11.75
C LEU A 27 -18.39 16.28 11.74
N SER A 28 -17.28 15.60 12.00
CA SER A 28 -15.94 16.18 11.96
C SER A 28 -15.72 17.01 10.69
N GLU A 29 -15.22 18.25 10.84
CA GLU A 29 -15.06 19.21 9.73
C GLU A 29 -13.74 18.98 8.98
N GLY A 30 -13.64 17.89 8.22
CA GLY A 30 -12.56 17.67 7.25
C GLY A 30 -12.70 18.50 5.97
N ILE A 31 -11.64 18.55 5.14
CA ILE A 31 -11.77 19.09 3.78
C ILE A 31 -12.67 18.17 2.95
N GLY A 32 -13.90 18.60 2.64
CA GLY A 32 -14.83 17.84 1.82
C GLY A 32 -14.48 17.78 0.33
N LEU A 33 -15.29 17.03 -0.44
CA LEU A 33 -15.14 16.90 -1.89
C LEU A 33 -15.39 18.23 -2.63
N PRO A 34 -14.71 18.46 -3.77
CA PRO A 34 -15.03 19.58 -4.63
C PRO A 34 -16.38 19.34 -5.35
N PRO A 35 -17.03 20.41 -5.88
CA PRO A 35 -18.25 20.26 -6.65
C PRO A 35 -18.11 19.36 -7.90
N ASP A 36 -19.17 18.65 -8.27
CA ASP A 36 -19.16 17.67 -9.38
C ASP A 36 -18.74 18.24 -10.73
N ASP A 37 -19.07 19.51 -11.01
CA ASP A 37 -18.65 20.19 -12.24
C ASP A 37 -17.13 20.41 -12.28
N THR A 38 -16.53 20.68 -11.12
CA THR A 38 -15.09 20.82 -10.93
C THR A 38 -14.40 19.47 -11.11
N VAL A 39 -14.96 18.39 -10.53
CA VAL A 39 -14.46 17.02 -10.73
C VAL A 39 -14.51 16.66 -12.21
N SER A 40 -15.64 16.92 -12.88
CA SER A 40 -15.83 16.63 -14.32
C SER A 40 -14.79 17.35 -15.19
N ALA A 41 -14.59 18.66 -14.96
CA ALA A 41 -13.60 19.44 -15.69
C ALA A 41 -12.15 18.94 -15.45
N ARG A 42 -11.82 18.55 -14.22
CA ARG A 42 -10.49 17.99 -13.91
C ARG A 42 -10.31 16.58 -14.48
N MET A 43 -11.39 15.80 -14.58
CA MET A 43 -11.34 14.49 -15.23
C MET A 43 -11.03 14.60 -16.73
N GLU A 44 -11.47 15.66 -17.40
CA GLU A 44 -11.04 15.97 -18.77
C GLU A 44 -9.52 16.23 -18.86
N VAL A 45 -8.96 16.94 -17.87
CA VAL A 45 -7.51 17.18 -17.77
C VAL A 45 -6.76 15.89 -17.49
N PHE A 46 -7.24 15.08 -16.54
CA PHE A 46 -6.69 13.76 -16.19
C PHE A 46 -6.59 12.84 -17.42
N ASN A 47 -7.67 12.82 -18.22
CA ASN A 47 -7.76 12.00 -19.44
C ASN A 47 -7.09 12.63 -20.67
N SER A 48 -6.58 13.86 -20.56
CA SER A 48 -5.86 14.50 -21.65
C SER A 48 -4.55 13.75 -21.97
N GLN A 49 -4.00 14.00 -23.16
CA GLN A 49 -2.75 13.36 -23.59
C GLN A 49 -1.58 13.66 -22.63
N VAL A 50 -1.54 14.88 -22.08
CA VAL A 50 -0.44 15.41 -21.26
C VAL A 50 -1.02 16.23 -20.10
N PRO A 51 -1.45 15.58 -18.99
CA PRO A 51 -2.02 16.28 -17.83
C PRO A 51 -1.07 17.33 -17.22
N GLY A 52 0.24 17.05 -17.20
CA GLY A 52 1.28 18.07 -17.03
C GLY A 52 1.71 18.38 -15.59
N SER A 53 1.01 17.86 -14.58
CA SER A 53 1.44 17.95 -13.17
C SER A 53 0.82 16.84 -12.32
N VAL A 54 1.36 16.64 -11.12
CA VAL A 54 0.77 15.69 -10.15
C VAL A 54 -0.63 16.12 -9.71
N TYR A 55 -0.88 17.43 -9.55
CA TYR A 55 -2.21 17.96 -9.23
C TYR A 55 -3.22 17.73 -10.36
N ALA A 56 -2.78 17.81 -11.62
CA ALA A 56 -3.64 17.53 -12.78
C ALA A 56 -4.09 16.07 -12.84
N LEU A 57 -3.45 15.17 -12.09
CA LEU A 57 -3.86 13.79 -11.92
C LEU A 57 -4.80 13.55 -10.73
N GLN A 58 -5.19 14.58 -9.96
CA GLN A 58 -6.05 14.44 -8.79
C GLN A 58 -7.40 15.15 -9.00
N PRO A 59 -8.39 14.52 -9.68
CA PRO A 59 -9.65 15.18 -9.98
C PRO A 59 -10.46 15.57 -8.73
N TRP A 60 -10.32 14.81 -7.64
CA TRP A 60 -11.00 15.06 -6.36
C TRP A 60 -10.27 15.99 -5.41
N LEU A 61 -9.07 16.50 -5.74
CA LEU A 61 -8.34 17.38 -4.83
C LEU A 61 -9.23 18.55 -4.36
N ASN A 62 -9.12 18.97 -3.11
CA ASN A 62 -9.81 20.17 -2.65
C ASN A 62 -8.96 20.93 -1.64
N ALA A 63 -9.24 22.22 -1.47
CA ALA A 63 -8.44 23.07 -0.62
C ALA A 63 -9.28 24.02 0.21
N GLN A 64 -8.79 24.33 1.41
CA GLN A 64 -9.24 25.44 2.22
C GLN A 64 -8.14 26.50 2.26
N GLU A 65 -8.53 27.75 2.42
CA GLU A 65 -7.62 28.89 2.43
C GLU A 65 -8.04 29.88 3.51
N LEU A 66 -7.07 30.36 4.29
CA LEU A 66 -7.25 31.41 5.29
C LEU A 66 -6.15 32.45 5.16
N THR A 67 -6.48 33.71 5.42
CA THR A 67 -5.53 34.83 5.39
C THR A 67 -5.33 35.38 6.80
N ALA A 68 -4.10 35.40 7.27
CA ALA A 68 -3.73 36.01 8.55
C ALA A 68 -3.74 37.54 8.47
N ALA A 69 -3.74 38.18 9.65
CA ALA A 69 -3.79 39.64 9.77
C ALA A 69 -2.58 40.37 9.15
N ASP A 70 -1.43 39.70 9.02
CA ASP A 70 -0.24 40.24 8.37
C ASP A 70 -0.28 40.12 6.83
N GLY A 71 -1.32 39.48 6.29
CA GLY A 71 -1.51 39.21 4.87
C GLY A 71 -0.92 37.88 4.39
N THR A 72 -0.38 37.05 5.29
CA THR A 72 0.07 35.70 4.95
C THR A 72 -1.13 34.81 4.64
N VAL A 73 -1.07 34.08 3.53
CA VAL A 73 -2.13 33.15 3.09
C VAL A 73 -1.68 31.72 3.37
N TYR A 74 -2.52 30.97 4.07
CA TYR A 74 -2.36 29.55 4.35
C TYR A 74 -3.36 28.78 3.53
N ARG A 75 -2.89 27.83 2.72
CA ARG A 75 -3.74 26.98 1.89
C ARG A 75 -3.43 25.52 2.15
N LEU A 76 -4.39 24.80 2.72
CA LEU A 76 -4.29 23.36 2.93
C LEU A 76 -5.06 22.66 1.81
N THR A 77 -4.35 21.88 1.00
CA THR A 77 -4.91 21.10 -0.11
C THR A 77 -4.91 19.63 0.24
N SER A 78 -6.08 19.01 0.42
CA SER A 78 -6.22 17.55 0.40
C SER A 78 -6.09 17.05 -1.03
N LEU A 79 -5.19 16.10 -1.28
CA LEU A 79 -5.01 15.56 -2.63
C LEU A 79 -6.11 14.59 -3.03
N ASN A 80 -6.72 13.90 -2.06
CA ASN A 80 -7.90 13.09 -2.26
C ASN A 80 -8.72 13.05 -0.95
N PRO A 81 -9.77 13.88 -0.82
CA PRO A 81 -10.65 13.88 0.34
C PRO A 81 -11.32 12.55 0.66
N HIS A 82 -11.50 11.64 -0.31
CA HIS A 82 -12.03 10.31 -0.04
C HIS A 82 -11.07 9.47 0.83
N VAL A 83 -9.76 9.68 0.68
CA VAL A 83 -8.72 8.89 1.37
C VAL A 83 -8.14 9.62 2.57
N ASN A 84 -8.19 10.96 2.59
CA ASN A 84 -7.82 11.76 3.76
C ASN A 84 -6.39 11.51 4.29
N SER A 85 -5.46 11.09 3.41
CA SER A 85 -4.10 10.72 3.80
C SER A 85 -3.08 11.83 3.52
N TRP A 86 -3.06 12.39 2.31
CA TRP A 86 -2.01 13.34 1.90
C TRP A 86 -2.52 14.76 1.67
N PHE A 87 -1.78 15.71 2.24
CA PHE A 87 -2.07 17.12 2.19
C PHE A 87 -0.84 17.93 1.75
N VAL A 88 -1.09 19.03 1.05
CA VAL A 88 -0.08 20.07 0.80
C VAL A 88 -0.50 21.35 1.51
N LEU A 89 0.33 21.81 2.43
CA LEU A 89 0.20 23.12 3.05
C LEU A 89 1.09 24.11 2.29
N ASP A 90 0.48 25.09 1.64
CA ASP A 90 1.18 26.26 1.10
C ASP A 90 1.10 27.44 2.07
N VAL A 91 2.23 28.10 2.29
CA VAL A 91 2.36 29.34 3.05
C VAL A 91 2.88 30.42 2.11
N ASP A 92 2.02 31.37 1.76
CA ASP A 92 2.31 32.50 0.88
C ASP A 92 2.46 33.78 1.70
N THR A 93 3.69 34.29 1.82
CA THR A 93 3.96 35.51 2.58
C THR A 93 3.74 36.78 1.73
N PRO A 94 3.43 37.94 2.34
CA PRO A 94 3.14 39.19 1.61
C PRO A 94 4.27 39.70 0.70
N ASP A 95 5.51 39.26 0.95
CA ASP A 95 6.68 39.55 0.13
C ASP A 95 6.73 38.72 -1.18
N GLY A 96 5.75 37.85 -1.40
CA GLY A 96 5.60 37.01 -2.59
C GLY A 96 6.34 35.67 -2.51
N ARG A 97 6.89 35.29 -1.35
CA ARG A 97 7.52 33.99 -1.14
C ARG A 97 6.46 32.93 -0.82
N ARG A 98 6.48 31.83 -1.58
CA ARG A 98 5.70 30.61 -1.33
C ARG A 98 6.59 29.52 -0.75
N THR A 99 6.12 28.84 0.29
CA THR A 99 6.71 27.59 0.78
C THR A 99 5.64 26.51 0.83
N SER A 100 5.95 25.31 0.35
CA SER A 100 5.02 24.17 0.33
C SER A 100 5.56 23.05 1.22
N TYR A 101 4.67 22.44 2.01
CA TYR A 101 4.97 21.33 2.91
C TYR A 101 4.06 20.15 2.57
N HIS A 102 4.64 18.96 2.44
CA HIS A 102 3.89 17.72 2.23
C HIS A 102 3.61 17.09 3.59
N LEU A 103 2.33 17.07 3.97
CA LEU A 103 1.87 16.51 5.24
C LEU A 103 1.14 15.20 4.98
N GLU A 104 1.35 14.23 5.87
CA GLU A 104 0.62 12.97 5.91
C GLU A 104 -0.16 12.88 7.21
N ASN A 105 -1.42 12.43 7.10
CA ASN A 105 -2.24 12.09 8.23
C ASN A 105 -1.71 10.81 8.90
N ALA A 106 -1.43 10.88 10.20
CA ALA A 106 -0.87 9.74 10.93
C ALA A 106 -1.84 8.56 11.03
N ASP A 107 -3.14 8.87 11.05
CA ASP A 107 -4.23 7.89 11.01
C ASP A 107 -5.43 8.51 10.26
N ARG A 108 -5.59 8.10 9.01
CA ARG A 108 -6.61 8.66 8.10
C ARG A 108 -8.04 8.28 8.47
N GLU A 109 -8.23 7.23 9.26
CA GLU A 109 -9.54 6.74 9.67
C GLU A 109 -10.01 7.46 10.93
N ILE A 110 -9.08 7.79 11.81
CA ILE A 110 -9.36 8.54 13.05
C ILE A 110 -9.42 10.04 12.79
N TRP A 111 -8.38 10.62 12.18
CA TRP A 111 -8.22 12.07 12.15
C TRP A 111 -8.74 12.69 10.87
N GLN A 112 -9.52 13.76 10.97
CA GLN A 112 -9.83 14.66 9.85
C GLN A 112 -9.03 15.95 10.00
N ALA A 113 -8.42 16.41 8.90
CA ALA A 113 -7.64 17.65 8.90
C ALA A 113 -8.31 18.77 8.07
N SER A 114 -8.31 19.99 8.62
CA SER A 114 -8.84 21.20 7.99
C SER A 114 -8.14 22.46 8.48
N LEU A 115 -8.43 23.60 7.85
CA LEU A 115 -8.04 24.92 8.35
C LEU A 115 -9.21 25.56 9.09
N SER A 116 -8.91 26.15 10.24
CA SER A 116 -9.87 26.91 11.03
C SER A 116 -9.32 28.27 11.42
N GLU A 117 -10.20 29.22 11.74
CA GLU A 117 -9.83 30.51 12.31
C GLU A 117 -10.19 30.51 13.81
N GLU A 118 -9.19 30.58 14.67
CA GLU A 118 -9.38 30.64 16.12
C GLU A 118 -8.72 31.89 16.68
N GLY A 119 -9.49 32.67 17.46
CA GLY A 119 -8.99 33.92 18.03
C GLY A 119 -8.56 34.98 16.98
N GLY A 120 -8.99 34.84 15.73
CA GLY A 120 -8.59 35.72 14.61
C GLY A 120 -7.25 35.33 13.95
N ALA A 121 -6.73 34.14 14.24
CA ALA A 121 -5.55 33.57 13.61
C ALA A 121 -5.90 32.25 12.91
N PRO A 122 -5.35 31.97 11.71
CA PRO A 122 -5.44 30.65 11.11
C PRO A 122 -4.79 29.59 12.01
N ALA A 123 -5.35 28.39 12.02
CA ALA A 123 -4.79 27.19 12.65
C ALA A 123 -5.14 25.96 11.82
N LEU A 124 -4.28 24.95 11.87
CA LEU A 124 -4.60 23.60 11.42
C LEU A 124 -5.46 22.96 12.52
N ARG A 125 -6.66 22.50 12.15
CA ARG A 125 -7.59 21.77 13.00
C ARG A 125 -7.52 20.30 12.61
N ILE A 126 -7.31 19.44 13.60
CA ILE A 126 -7.28 18.00 13.45
C ILE A 126 -8.25 17.43 14.47
N GLU A 127 -9.26 16.73 14.00
CA GLU A 127 -10.41 16.33 14.81
C GLU A 127 -10.81 14.91 14.47
N ASP A 128 -11.14 14.12 15.49
CA ASP A 128 -11.69 12.78 15.29
C ASP A 128 -13.22 12.79 15.29
N ASP A 129 -13.82 11.62 15.13
CA ASP A 129 -15.28 11.46 15.13
C ASP A 129 -15.93 11.55 16.53
N LEU A 130 -15.14 11.49 17.61
CA LEU A 130 -15.60 11.67 18.98
C LEU A 130 -15.57 13.14 19.44
N GLY A 131 -14.88 14.00 18.69
CA GLY A 131 -14.90 15.44 18.83
C GLY A 131 -13.79 16.04 19.69
N ASP A 132 -12.72 15.30 20.02
CA ASP A 132 -11.49 15.99 20.46
C ASP A 132 -10.77 16.57 19.26
N VAL A 133 -10.10 17.67 19.57
CA VAL A 133 -9.60 18.61 18.59
C VAL A 133 -8.19 18.96 18.99
N ILE A 134 -7.26 18.76 18.07
CA ILE A 134 -5.92 19.28 18.10
C ILE A 134 -5.89 20.53 17.21
N LEU A 135 -5.54 21.66 17.81
CA LEU A 135 -5.33 22.92 17.11
C LEU A 135 -3.84 23.23 17.13
N CYS A 136 -3.22 23.30 15.95
CA CYS A 136 -1.80 23.57 15.83
C CYS A 136 -1.52 24.64 14.78
N THR A 137 -0.46 25.42 15.01
CA THR A 137 0.09 26.37 14.03
C THR A 137 1.49 25.91 13.61
N PRO A 138 1.61 24.78 12.88
CA PRO A 138 2.91 24.15 12.66
C PRO A 138 3.88 25.05 11.88
N TRP A 139 3.37 26.05 11.16
CA TRP A 139 4.18 27.08 10.50
C TRP A 139 4.89 28.06 11.46
N ASP A 140 4.52 28.13 12.74
CA ASP A 140 5.17 28.98 13.76
C ASP A 140 6.43 28.32 14.34
N GLY A 141 7.27 27.74 13.48
CA GLY A 141 8.58 27.16 13.82
C GLY A 141 8.62 25.64 13.82
N GLU A 142 7.55 24.95 14.19
CA GLU A 142 7.50 23.48 14.28
C GLU A 142 7.86 22.81 12.94
N LEU A 143 7.35 23.30 11.80
CA LEU A 143 7.71 22.79 10.47
C LEU A 143 9.20 22.98 10.17
N ALA A 144 9.80 24.09 10.58
CA ALA A 144 11.23 24.32 10.37
C ALA A 144 12.08 23.40 11.25
N GLU A 145 11.66 23.14 12.48
CA GLU A 145 12.28 22.18 13.39
C GLU A 145 12.15 20.74 12.85
N ALA A 146 10.95 20.36 12.42
CA ALA A 146 10.65 19.07 11.80
C ALA A 146 11.49 18.85 10.52
N GLN A 147 11.65 19.87 9.68
CA GLN A 147 12.56 19.82 8.52
C GLN A 147 14.03 19.60 8.93
N ALA A 148 14.47 20.26 10.00
CA ALA A 148 15.84 20.18 10.48
C ALA A 148 16.21 18.80 11.07
N THR A 149 15.22 17.98 11.46
CA THR A 149 15.46 16.61 11.94
C THR A 149 16.08 15.70 10.88
N GLY A 150 15.75 15.93 9.60
CA GLY A 150 16.13 15.04 8.50
C GLY A 150 15.44 13.67 8.50
N LEU A 151 14.44 13.46 9.36
CA LEU A 151 13.64 12.23 9.39
C LEU A 151 12.70 12.20 8.18
N PRO A 152 12.49 11.03 7.53
CA PRO A 152 11.56 10.93 6.40
C PRO A 152 10.14 11.33 6.79
N TYR A 153 9.70 10.92 7.98
CA TYR A 153 8.45 11.31 8.61
C TYR A 153 8.81 12.02 9.92
N ALA A 154 8.67 13.34 9.94
CA ALA A 154 8.89 14.14 11.15
C ALA A 154 7.52 14.46 11.79
N PRO A 155 7.27 14.05 13.04
CA PRO A 155 5.98 14.31 13.68
C PRO A 155 5.77 15.81 13.88
N VAL A 156 4.54 16.25 13.64
CA VAL A 156 4.06 17.61 13.91
C VAL A 156 2.65 17.53 14.50
N CYS A 157 2.17 18.61 15.12
CA CYS A 157 0.81 18.68 15.67
C CYS A 157 0.50 17.51 16.61
N GLU A 158 1.35 17.30 17.61
CA GLU A 158 1.17 16.23 18.61
C GLU A 158 1.06 14.82 17.98
N TRP A 159 1.85 14.56 16.93
CA TRP A 159 1.90 13.27 16.22
C TRP A 159 0.65 12.87 15.42
N SER A 160 -0.36 13.72 15.39
CA SER A 160 -1.53 13.49 14.53
C SER A 160 -1.23 13.67 13.04
N MET A 161 -0.12 14.35 12.70
CA MET A 161 0.36 14.50 11.34
C MET A 161 1.88 14.29 11.26
N PHE A 162 2.36 13.91 10.08
CA PHE A 162 3.78 13.84 9.74
C PHE A 162 4.12 14.84 8.63
N LEU A 163 5.17 15.61 8.83
CA LEU A 163 5.87 16.27 7.74
C LEU A 163 6.74 15.25 7.01
N ARG A 164 6.51 15.09 5.70
CA ARG A 164 7.32 14.23 4.83
C ARG A 164 8.54 14.99 4.33
N ASN A 165 9.72 14.70 4.88
CA ASN A 165 10.97 15.33 4.45
C ASN A 165 11.65 14.53 3.33
N PRO A 166 12.24 15.22 2.33
CA PRO A 166 12.99 14.54 1.29
C PRO A 166 14.24 13.89 1.87
N VAL A 167 14.36 12.58 1.66
CA VAL A 167 15.51 11.80 2.10
C VAL A 167 16.16 11.07 0.93
N GLN A 168 17.43 10.75 1.08
CA GLN A 168 18.10 9.79 0.21
C GLN A 168 18.11 8.43 0.90
N GLY A 169 17.94 7.34 0.14
CA GLY A 169 18.21 5.97 0.58
C GLY A 169 19.70 5.69 0.80
N ASN A 170 20.42 6.56 1.51
CA ASN A 170 21.83 6.45 1.85
C ASN A 170 22.02 6.05 3.32
N ARG A 171 23.25 5.74 3.72
CA ARG A 171 23.56 5.20 5.07
C ARG A 171 23.23 6.15 6.23
N THR A 172 23.36 7.47 6.06
CA THR A 172 23.22 8.45 7.17
C THR A 172 21.76 8.70 7.54
N THR A 173 20.85 8.77 6.57
CA THR A 173 19.41 8.88 6.86
C THR A 173 18.89 7.67 7.65
N ARG A 174 19.48 6.50 7.39
CA ARG A 174 19.05 5.23 7.97
C ARG A 174 19.38 5.08 9.45
N GLU A 175 20.55 5.58 9.88
CA GLU A 175 20.89 5.62 11.30
C GLU A 175 19.94 6.56 12.06
N ALA A 176 19.60 7.71 11.48
CA ALA A 176 18.63 8.64 12.06
C ALA A 176 17.22 8.04 12.18
N VAL A 177 16.74 7.32 11.16
CA VAL A 177 15.44 6.63 11.21
C VAL A 177 15.44 5.54 12.27
N SER A 178 16.47 4.69 12.29
CA SER A 178 16.57 3.62 13.28
C SER A 178 16.65 4.15 14.71
N ASP A 179 17.39 5.23 14.94
CA ASP A 179 17.42 5.90 16.24
C ASP A 179 16.06 6.51 16.58
N PHE A 180 15.39 7.16 15.62
CA PHE A 180 14.05 7.72 15.84
C PHE A 180 13.01 6.67 16.21
N LEU A 181 12.92 5.56 15.46
CA LEU A 181 11.99 4.47 15.78
C LEU A 181 12.30 3.91 17.17
N ARG A 182 13.58 3.63 17.48
CA ARG A 182 13.96 3.13 18.80
C ARG A 182 13.62 4.09 19.95
N ASP A 183 13.83 5.38 19.76
CA ASP A 183 13.73 6.37 20.83
C ASP A 183 12.29 6.89 21.01
N ASN A 184 11.41 6.75 20.01
CA ASN A 184 10.06 7.35 20.01
C ASN A 184 8.92 6.35 19.76
N ILE A 185 9.22 5.22 19.14
CA ILE A 185 8.34 4.07 18.98
C ILE A 185 8.96 2.98 19.87
N VAL A 186 8.91 3.22 21.18
CA VAL A 186 9.15 2.12 22.11
C VAL A 186 7.96 1.20 21.86
N PHE A 187 8.21 0.01 21.32
CA PHE A 187 7.24 -1.00 20.91
C PHE A 187 6.39 -1.57 22.08
N GLY A 188 6.36 -0.83 23.20
CA GLY A 188 5.31 -0.80 24.19
C GLY A 188 4.99 0.67 24.53
N ASP A 189 3.75 1.06 24.29
CA ASP A 189 3.03 2.20 24.88
C ASP A 189 3.17 3.63 24.30
N SER A 190 4.17 4.05 23.50
CA SER A 190 4.31 5.51 23.25
C SER A 190 3.48 6.11 22.11
N LEU A 191 3.51 5.55 20.90
CA LEU A 191 2.76 6.12 19.76
C LEU A 191 1.26 5.84 19.92
N VAL A 192 0.97 4.60 20.30
CA VAL A 192 -0.38 4.13 20.55
C VAL A 192 -0.99 4.80 21.79
N ASN A 193 -0.30 5.04 22.91
CA ASN A 193 -0.90 5.81 24.02
C ASN A 193 -0.79 7.34 23.87
N LEU A 194 -0.05 7.87 22.89
CA LEU A 194 -0.14 9.29 22.57
C LEU A 194 -1.36 9.56 21.67
N ILE A 195 -1.62 8.68 20.69
CA ILE A 195 -2.81 8.70 19.85
C ILE A 195 -4.06 8.24 20.65
N LYS A 196 -3.94 7.21 21.51
CA LYS A 196 -5.02 6.76 22.42
C LYS A 196 -5.15 7.63 23.67
N GLY A 197 -4.11 8.34 24.10
CA GLY A 197 -4.11 9.19 25.30
C GLY A 197 -4.92 10.48 25.13
N ALA A 198 -5.24 10.83 23.89
CA ALA A 198 -6.28 11.81 23.61
C ALA A 198 -7.69 11.27 23.92
N PHE A 199 -7.99 9.96 23.76
CA PHE A 199 -9.39 9.50 23.68
C PHE A 199 -9.86 8.28 24.48
N TYR A 200 -9.00 7.40 25.01
CA TYR A 200 -9.48 6.08 25.43
C TYR A 200 -8.80 5.48 26.67
N GLU A 201 -9.16 5.97 27.87
CA GLU A 201 -8.84 5.25 29.13
C GLU A 201 -9.98 4.36 29.68
N ASP A 202 -11.21 4.40 29.14
CA ASP A 202 -12.35 3.64 29.73
C ASP A 202 -13.01 2.58 28.81
N ALA A 203 -12.50 2.32 27.61
CA ALA A 203 -13.10 1.35 26.67
C ALA A 203 -12.29 0.05 26.43
N PHE A 204 -11.04 -0.04 26.90
CA PHE A 204 -10.17 -1.20 26.63
C PHE A 204 -9.42 -1.75 27.88
N MET A 205 -10.07 -1.70 29.05
CA MET A 205 -9.89 -2.76 30.04
C MET A 205 -11.00 -3.81 29.86
N VAL A 206 -10.96 -4.52 28.75
CA VAL A 206 -11.63 -5.82 28.66
C VAL A 206 -10.54 -6.86 28.84
N SER A 207 -10.40 -7.32 30.09
CA SER A 207 -9.89 -8.66 30.34
C SER A 207 -10.53 -9.59 29.34
N SER A 208 -9.73 -10.34 28.59
CA SER A 208 -10.17 -11.36 27.64
C SER A 208 -11.22 -12.29 28.26
N GLU A 209 -12.49 -11.91 28.16
CA GLU A 209 -13.58 -12.87 28.22
C GLU A 209 -13.54 -13.58 26.88
N GLU A 210 -13.26 -14.89 26.95
CA GLU A 210 -13.33 -15.84 25.85
C GLU A 210 -14.61 -15.60 25.04
N LEU A 211 -14.49 -14.86 23.94
CA LEU A 211 -15.45 -14.90 22.87
C LEU A 211 -15.41 -16.34 22.35
N GLU A 212 -16.58 -17.00 22.35
CA GLU A 212 -16.77 -18.33 21.79
C GLU A 212 -16.23 -18.33 20.36
N THR A 213 -15.03 -18.89 20.19
CA THR A 213 -14.36 -19.03 18.92
C THR A 213 -15.14 -20.06 18.10
N GLU A 214 -15.81 -19.60 17.03
CA GLU A 214 -16.07 -20.50 15.91
C GLU A 214 -14.73 -21.15 15.54
N ALA A 215 -14.73 -22.47 15.32
CA ALA A 215 -13.50 -23.21 15.05
C ALA A 215 -12.74 -22.55 13.90
N GLU A 216 -11.59 -21.95 14.21
CA GLU A 216 -10.73 -21.30 13.24
C GLU A 216 -10.31 -22.37 12.21
N VAL A 217 -10.80 -22.24 10.98
CA VAL A 217 -10.45 -23.18 9.91
C VAL A 217 -8.96 -22.98 9.62
N SER A 218 -8.17 -24.05 9.75
CA SER A 218 -6.73 -23.98 9.51
C SER A 218 -6.45 -23.48 8.09
N GLY A 219 -5.69 -22.39 7.96
CA GLY A 219 -5.31 -21.85 6.66
C GLY A 219 -4.49 -22.83 5.81
N VAL A 220 -3.72 -23.73 6.46
CA VAL A 220 -3.03 -24.83 5.77
C VAL A 220 -4.03 -25.79 5.12
N GLU A 221 -5.09 -26.18 5.85
CA GLU A 221 -6.13 -27.05 5.31
C GLU A 221 -6.89 -26.39 4.16
N LEU A 222 -7.17 -25.08 4.27
CA LEU A 222 -7.81 -24.30 3.19
C LEU A 222 -6.93 -24.25 1.93
N LEU A 223 -5.65 -23.90 2.09
CA LEU A 223 -4.71 -23.78 0.98
C LEU A 223 -4.41 -25.13 0.30
N GLY A 224 -4.63 -26.24 1.00
CA GLY A 224 -4.50 -27.60 0.48
C GLY A 224 -3.07 -27.96 0.07
N THR A 225 -2.91 -28.57 -1.11
CA THR A 225 -1.60 -28.91 -1.67
C THR A 225 -1.55 -28.58 -3.15
N ALA A 226 -0.40 -28.12 -3.63
CA ALA A 226 -0.20 -27.87 -5.05
C ALA A 226 -0.39 -29.13 -5.91
N LEU A 227 -0.84 -28.93 -7.15
CA LEU A 227 -1.07 -29.97 -8.16
C LEU A 227 0.26 -30.52 -8.70
N LEU A 228 0.89 -31.42 -7.95
CA LEU A 228 2.18 -32.03 -8.27
C LEU A 228 2.04 -33.54 -8.58
N SER A 229 2.84 -34.04 -9.52
CA SER A 229 2.98 -35.48 -9.82
C SER A 229 3.89 -36.23 -8.84
N ARG A 230 4.74 -35.49 -8.12
CA ARG A 230 5.64 -36.01 -7.08
C ARG A 230 5.83 -34.97 -5.99
N THR A 231 5.88 -35.43 -4.74
CA THR A 231 5.95 -34.57 -3.55
C THR A 231 7.07 -35.03 -2.62
N PRO A 232 8.35 -34.98 -3.04
CA PRO A 232 9.46 -35.35 -2.18
C PRO A 232 9.59 -34.39 -0.99
N VAL A 233 10.22 -34.85 0.09
CA VAL A 233 10.63 -33.97 1.18
C VAL A 233 11.86 -33.16 0.73
N MET A 234 11.72 -31.83 0.73
CA MET A 234 12.73 -30.84 0.41
C MET A 234 13.31 -30.23 1.68
N ARG A 235 14.57 -29.80 1.63
CA ARG A 235 15.25 -29.05 2.71
C ARG A 235 15.66 -27.69 2.17
N PRO A 236 14.70 -26.75 2.04
CA PRO A 236 14.99 -25.46 1.45
C PRO A 236 15.89 -24.62 2.35
N ALA A 237 16.64 -23.69 1.75
CA ALA A 237 17.39 -22.68 2.49
C ALA A 237 16.48 -21.47 2.82
N MET A 238 15.25 -21.75 3.27
CA MET A 238 14.27 -20.73 3.66
C MET A 238 14.67 -20.16 5.03
N GLY A 239 14.51 -18.85 5.22
CA GLY A 239 14.87 -18.18 6.48
C GLY A 239 13.74 -18.14 7.52
N PHE A 240 12.75 -19.01 7.42
CA PHE A 240 11.61 -19.08 8.34
C PHE A 240 11.63 -20.36 9.15
N ASP A 241 11.25 -20.23 10.42
CA ASP A 241 10.89 -21.37 11.25
C ASP A 241 9.46 -21.77 10.92
N LEU A 242 9.23 -23.06 10.70
CA LEU A 242 7.96 -23.60 10.23
C LEU A 242 7.47 -24.68 11.18
N ILE A 243 6.18 -24.62 11.52
CA ILE A 243 5.54 -25.58 12.40
C ILE A 243 5.41 -26.93 11.67
N GLY A 244 5.98 -28.00 12.24
CA GLY A 244 5.86 -29.36 11.72
C GLY A 244 6.76 -29.69 10.51
N ALA A 245 7.79 -28.88 10.23
CA ALA A 245 8.72 -29.08 9.11
C ALA A 245 10.12 -29.57 9.52
N GLU A 246 10.30 -30.18 10.70
CA GLU A 246 11.61 -30.54 11.26
C GLU A 246 12.36 -31.58 10.39
N ALA A 247 11.62 -32.43 9.68
CA ALA A 247 12.17 -33.40 8.75
C ALA A 247 12.49 -32.82 7.36
N GLY A 248 12.08 -31.56 7.11
CA GLY A 248 11.98 -30.92 5.81
C GLY A 248 10.52 -30.70 5.40
N MET A 249 10.31 -29.97 4.30
CA MET A 249 8.99 -29.65 3.77
C MET A 249 8.62 -30.62 2.64
N GLN A 250 7.45 -31.25 2.71
CA GLN A 250 6.89 -31.95 1.56
C GLN A 250 6.58 -30.95 0.44
N ALA A 251 7.14 -31.18 -0.76
CA ALA A 251 6.98 -30.27 -1.88
C ALA A 251 5.50 -30.02 -2.21
N GLY A 252 5.13 -28.75 -2.36
CA GLY A 252 3.77 -28.30 -2.67
C GLY A 252 2.80 -28.26 -1.48
N SER A 253 3.23 -28.65 -0.28
CA SER A 253 2.42 -28.53 0.95
C SER A 253 2.69 -27.21 1.65
N TRP A 254 1.66 -26.65 2.28
CA TRP A 254 1.75 -25.42 3.08
C TRP A 254 2.08 -25.74 4.54
N TYR A 255 2.85 -24.85 5.16
CA TYR A 255 3.25 -24.91 6.56
C TYR A 255 3.03 -23.54 7.19
N GLU A 256 2.52 -23.51 8.42
CA GLU A 256 2.46 -22.27 9.20
C GLU A 256 3.87 -21.77 9.51
N VAL A 257 4.05 -20.46 9.39
CA VAL A 257 5.27 -19.79 9.85
C VAL A 257 5.15 -19.55 11.35
N ASP A 258 6.12 -20.07 12.11
CA ASP A 258 6.15 -19.92 13.56
C ASP A 258 6.25 -18.44 13.96
N GLY A 259 5.45 -18.03 14.94
CA GLY A 259 5.33 -16.64 15.38
C GLY A 259 4.58 -15.70 14.41
N ALA A 260 4.09 -16.18 13.27
CA ALA A 260 3.40 -15.35 12.28
C ALA A 260 2.01 -15.92 11.87
N PRO A 261 0.98 -15.77 12.74
CA PRO A 261 -0.39 -16.16 12.43
C PRO A 261 -0.88 -15.57 11.10
N GLY A 262 -1.60 -16.38 10.31
CA GLY A 262 -2.12 -16.00 8.99
C GLY A 262 -1.10 -16.06 7.85
N ILE A 263 0.15 -16.47 8.12
CA ILE A 263 1.23 -16.55 7.13
C ILE A 263 1.69 -17.99 6.97
N PHE A 264 1.76 -18.45 5.72
CA PHE A 264 2.08 -19.83 5.38
C PHE A 264 3.21 -19.87 4.35
N ALA A 265 4.05 -20.89 4.41
CA ALA A 265 5.15 -21.09 3.48
C ALA A 265 5.03 -22.43 2.74
N SER A 266 5.48 -22.43 1.48
CA SER A 266 5.58 -23.65 0.66
C SER A 266 6.85 -23.62 -0.20
N VAL A 267 7.25 -24.81 -0.67
CA VAL A 267 8.38 -24.99 -1.59
C VAL A 267 8.07 -26.06 -2.63
N MET A 268 8.55 -25.86 -3.86
CA MET A 268 8.51 -26.90 -4.90
C MET A 268 9.54 -26.65 -6.01
N GLN A 269 9.66 -27.58 -6.97
CA GLN A 269 10.37 -27.34 -8.24
C GLN A 269 9.44 -27.53 -9.44
N PRO A 270 9.42 -26.64 -10.46
CA PRO A 270 8.45 -26.69 -11.57
C PRO A 270 8.36 -28.05 -12.30
N GLY A 271 9.45 -28.81 -12.37
CA GLY A 271 9.46 -30.15 -12.95
C GLY A 271 8.67 -31.22 -12.16
N MET A 272 8.15 -30.87 -10.99
CA MET A 272 7.27 -31.73 -10.17
C MET A 272 5.78 -31.55 -10.52
N ILE A 273 5.41 -30.49 -11.25
CA ILE A 273 4.02 -30.14 -11.56
C ILE A 273 3.31 -31.30 -12.28
N ALA A 274 2.04 -31.53 -11.94
CA ALA A 274 1.23 -32.58 -12.53
C ALA A 274 1.00 -32.33 -14.04
N GLN A 275 0.94 -33.41 -14.82
CA GLN A 275 0.74 -33.32 -16.28
C GLN A 275 -0.56 -32.59 -16.65
N SER A 276 -1.62 -32.72 -15.85
CA SER A 276 -2.90 -32.04 -16.05
C SER A 276 -2.78 -30.51 -16.10
N VAL A 277 -1.81 -29.92 -15.40
CA VAL A 277 -1.55 -28.48 -15.46
C VAL A 277 -0.94 -28.09 -16.81
N PHE A 278 -0.08 -28.93 -17.39
CA PHE A 278 0.53 -28.70 -18.71
C PHE A 278 -0.45 -28.91 -19.88
N ASP A 279 -1.53 -29.65 -19.66
CA ASP A 279 -2.56 -29.88 -20.67
C ASP A 279 -3.38 -28.59 -20.97
N VAL A 280 -3.36 -27.62 -20.05
CA VAL A 280 -3.87 -26.26 -20.29
C VAL A 280 -2.91 -25.52 -21.22
N GLN A 281 -3.40 -24.98 -22.34
CA GLN A 281 -2.57 -24.22 -23.28
C GLN A 281 -2.14 -22.85 -22.73
N GLY A 282 -1.16 -22.20 -23.39
CA GLY A 282 -0.79 -20.82 -23.08
C GLY A 282 0.57 -20.62 -22.40
N ALA A 283 1.33 -21.68 -22.12
CA ALA A 283 2.71 -21.58 -21.66
C ALA A 283 3.64 -22.53 -22.43
N ASN A 284 4.92 -22.17 -22.53
CA ASN A 284 5.93 -23.00 -23.17
C ASN A 284 6.30 -24.20 -22.30
N TRP A 285 6.92 -25.20 -22.91
CA TRP A 285 7.54 -26.32 -22.19
C TRP A 285 8.70 -25.83 -21.33
N LEU A 286 8.89 -26.50 -20.19
CA LEU A 286 9.98 -26.20 -19.26
C LEU A 286 11.23 -26.97 -19.63
N ASP A 287 12.38 -26.31 -19.63
CA ASP A 287 13.67 -26.98 -19.75
C ASP A 287 14.18 -27.53 -18.41
N GLY A 288 15.29 -28.28 -18.45
CA GLY A 288 15.85 -28.92 -17.25
C GLY A 288 16.35 -27.97 -16.17
N VAL A 289 16.64 -26.70 -16.50
CA VAL A 289 17.12 -25.73 -15.51
C VAL A 289 15.95 -25.13 -14.75
N GLU A 290 14.94 -24.60 -15.44
CA GLU A 290 13.76 -24.07 -14.75
C GLU A 290 12.91 -25.19 -14.12
N SER A 291 12.92 -26.40 -14.69
CA SER A 291 12.28 -27.57 -14.08
C SER A 291 12.91 -27.99 -12.74
N GLY A 292 14.21 -27.75 -12.56
CA GLY A 292 14.96 -28.10 -11.35
C GLY A 292 15.23 -26.91 -10.42
N ALA A 293 14.69 -25.73 -10.72
CA ALA A 293 14.87 -24.55 -9.90
C ALA A 293 13.91 -24.57 -8.71
N ASP A 294 14.41 -24.18 -7.54
CA ASP A 294 13.58 -24.05 -6.35
C ASP A 294 12.69 -22.81 -6.44
N VAL A 295 11.43 -22.99 -6.08
CA VAL A 295 10.44 -21.93 -5.91
C VAL A 295 9.97 -21.93 -4.47
N TYR A 296 10.13 -20.79 -3.80
CA TYR A 296 9.63 -20.54 -2.45
C TYR A 296 8.39 -19.67 -2.54
N LEU A 297 7.32 -20.06 -1.84
CA LEU A 297 6.06 -19.31 -1.83
C LEU A 297 5.68 -18.95 -0.40
N VAL A 298 5.07 -17.78 -0.24
CA VAL A 298 4.49 -17.31 1.02
C VAL A 298 3.06 -16.88 0.75
N ALA A 299 2.11 -17.45 1.46
CA ALA A 299 0.70 -17.07 1.41
C ALA A 299 0.34 -16.23 2.63
N PHE A 300 -0.43 -15.18 2.40
CA PHE A 300 -1.03 -14.33 3.43
C PHE A 300 -2.54 -14.47 3.34
N ASP A 301 -3.16 -14.79 4.46
CA ASP A 301 -4.62 -14.75 4.60
C ASP A 301 -5.09 -13.29 4.69
N MET A 302 -5.61 -12.76 3.59
CA MET A 302 -5.95 -11.34 3.50
C MET A 302 -7.15 -10.93 4.37
N SER A 303 -7.82 -11.89 5.02
CA SER A 303 -8.80 -11.57 6.08
C SER A 303 -8.15 -11.06 7.37
N GLN A 304 -6.85 -11.28 7.55
CA GLN A 304 -6.09 -10.88 8.74
C GLN A 304 -5.14 -9.70 8.49
N PHE A 305 -5.02 -9.24 7.24
CA PHE A 305 -4.05 -8.22 6.87
C PHE A 305 -4.68 -7.12 6.02
N GLU A 306 -4.11 -5.93 6.15
CA GLU A 306 -4.26 -4.86 5.16
C GLU A 306 -3.01 -4.82 4.29
N LEU A 307 -3.20 -4.57 3.01
CA LEU A 307 -2.12 -4.42 2.04
C LEU A 307 -1.92 -2.95 1.72
N GLY A 308 -0.70 -2.48 1.85
CA GLY A 308 -0.32 -1.15 1.39
C GLY A 308 0.84 -1.17 0.41
N TYR A 309 1.14 0.01 -0.14
CA TYR A 309 2.17 0.21 -1.15
C TYR A 309 2.83 1.58 -0.96
N GLU A 310 4.16 1.58 -0.94
CA GLU A 310 4.99 2.78 -0.86
C GLU A 310 5.91 2.86 -2.08
N LEU A 311 5.98 4.05 -2.70
CA LEU A 311 7.04 4.32 -3.66
C LEU A 311 8.38 4.53 -2.97
N GLY A 312 9.43 4.03 -3.62
CA GLY A 312 10.80 4.33 -3.25
C GLY A 312 11.13 5.81 -3.43
N THR A 313 12.24 6.26 -2.85
CA THR A 313 12.70 7.66 -2.97
C THR A 313 13.01 8.07 -4.42
N ASP A 314 13.17 7.12 -5.34
CA ASP A 314 13.49 7.38 -6.75
C ASP A 314 12.78 6.45 -7.74
N HIS A 315 12.41 5.23 -7.35
CA HIS A 315 11.84 4.25 -8.27
C HIS A 315 10.49 3.69 -7.81
N PRO A 316 9.55 3.50 -8.76
CA PRO A 316 9.63 3.87 -10.17
C PRO A 316 9.58 5.40 -10.35
N ASN A 317 10.47 5.95 -11.20
CA ASN A 317 10.47 7.39 -11.45
C ASN A 317 9.29 7.83 -12.34
N LEU A 318 8.98 9.13 -12.31
CA LEU A 318 7.87 9.72 -13.06
C LEU A 318 8.25 10.12 -14.49
N GLY A 319 9.53 10.07 -14.83
CA GLY A 319 10.04 10.46 -16.15
C GLY A 319 9.79 9.41 -17.23
N TRP A 320 10.35 9.68 -18.41
CA TRP A 320 10.31 8.73 -19.51
C TRP A 320 11.21 7.51 -19.27
N SER A 321 10.67 6.31 -19.53
CA SER A 321 11.51 5.16 -19.91
C SER A 321 12.34 5.48 -21.14
N SER A 322 13.54 4.90 -21.25
CA SER A 322 14.39 4.93 -22.44
C SER A 322 13.84 4.10 -23.61
N ARG A 323 12.88 3.19 -23.37
CA ARG A 323 12.41 2.20 -24.35
C ARG A 323 11.51 2.75 -25.46
N PRO A 324 10.52 3.62 -25.19
CA PRO A 324 9.61 4.09 -26.23
C PRO A 324 10.33 5.05 -27.17
N SER A 325 10.20 4.83 -28.49
CA SER A 325 10.79 5.68 -29.51
C SER A 325 9.91 6.88 -29.88
N HIS A 326 8.60 6.79 -29.66
CA HIS A 326 7.63 7.85 -29.88
C HIS A 326 7.16 8.45 -28.55
N ARG A 327 7.51 9.71 -28.30
CA ARG A 327 7.19 10.44 -27.07
C ARG A 327 6.66 11.83 -27.41
N HIS A 328 5.76 12.34 -26.60
CA HIS A 328 5.48 13.78 -26.61
C HIS A 328 6.64 14.55 -25.94
N ARG A 329 6.66 15.88 -26.07
CA ARG A 329 7.81 16.72 -25.67
C ARG A 329 7.90 17.05 -24.18
N ALA A 330 6.81 16.85 -23.44
CA ALA A 330 6.80 17.06 -21.99
C ALA A 330 7.68 16.05 -21.23
N ALA A 331 7.93 16.30 -19.94
CA ALA A 331 9.06 15.73 -19.21
C ALA A 331 8.95 14.22 -18.88
N GLY A 332 7.74 13.66 -18.86
CA GLY A 332 7.45 12.24 -18.64
C GLY A 332 6.13 11.84 -19.31
N PRO A 333 5.70 10.56 -19.24
CA PRO A 333 4.51 10.04 -19.92
C PRO A 333 3.19 10.71 -19.53
N ASP A 334 3.13 11.26 -18.32
CA ASP A 334 1.96 12.01 -17.81
C ASP A 334 2.18 13.53 -17.87
N GLY A 335 3.26 13.97 -18.54
CA GLY A 335 3.58 15.39 -18.76
C GLY A 335 4.54 16.02 -17.76
N PHE A 336 4.84 15.35 -16.67
CA PHE A 336 5.80 15.76 -15.64
C PHE A 336 6.77 14.62 -15.33
N SER A 337 7.87 14.93 -14.65
CA SER A 337 8.89 13.94 -14.26
C SER A 337 9.31 14.03 -12.80
N ARG A 338 8.64 14.89 -12.03
CA ARG A 338 8.88 15.11 -10.60
C ARG A 338 7.56 15.20 -9.85
N PRO A 339 7.50 14.71 -8.60
CA PRO A 339 6.26 14.72 -7.83
C PRO A 339 6.03 16.06 -7.12
N ASP A 340 6.85 17.09 -7.37
CA ASP A 340 6.85 18.34 -6.62
C ASP A 340 5.44 18.94 -6.44
N PRO A 341 5.05 19.35 -5.22
CA PRO A 341 5.86 19.40 -3.99
C PRO A 341 5.84 18.11 -3.14
N LEU A 342 5.29 17.00 -3.66
CA LEU A 342 5.17 15.77 -2.89
C LEU A 342 6.52 15.07 -2.71
N VAL A 343 6.63 14.38 -1.58
CA VAL A 343 7.84 13.70 -1.14
C VAL A 343 7.59 12.20 -1.01
N LEU A 344 8.39 11.42 -1.74
CA LEU A 344 8.38 9.96 -1.71
C LEU A 344 9.49 9.48 -0.79
N ASN A 345 9.15 8.80 0.30
CA ASN A 345 10.10 8.48 1.36
C ASN A 345 10.74 7.09 1.23
N GLY A 346 10.13 6.15 0.51
CA GLY A 346 10.66 4.80 0.35
C GLY A 346 10.84 4.05 1.67
N THR A 347 10.01 4.36 2.67
CA THR A 347 9.99 3.70 3.97
C THR A 347 8.58 3.76 4.53
N LEU A 348 8.24 2.78 5.37
CA LEU A 348 6.95 2.66 6.03
C LEU A 348 6.72 3.86 6.96
N SER A 349 5.46 4.31 7.03
CA SER A 349 5.06 5.35 7.99
C SER A 349 5.24 4.84 9.42
N PRO A 350 5.76 5.66 10.35
CA PRO A 350 5.92 5.31 11.77
C PRO A 350 4.66 4.68 12.40
N SER A 351 3.47 5.13 12.04
CA SER A 351 2.19 4.63 12.57
C SER A 351 1.89 3.17 12.23
N LEU A 352 2.59 2.60 11.24
CA LEU A 352 2.34 1.24 10.76
C LEU A 352 3.41 0.23 11.21
N VAL A 353 4.45 0.69 11.93
CA VAL A 353 5.63 -0.14 12.25
C VAL A 353 5.29 -1.20 13.30
N GLU A 354 4.40 -0.92 14.25
CA GLU A 354 3.98 -1.89 15.27
C GLU A 354 3.17 -3.04 14.67
N ASP A 355 2.34 -2.76 13.65
CA ASP A 355 1.45 -3.76 13.06
C ASP A 355 2.03 -4.44 11.81
N VAL A 356 3.22 -4.03 11.36
CA VAL A 356 3.84 -4.60 10.15
C VAL A 356 4.14 -6.08 10.36
N ALA A 357 3.66 -6.90 9.42
CA ALA A 357 3.87 -8.33 9.40
C ALA A 357 4.83 -8.76 8.28
N ALA A 358 4.81 -8.05 7.14
CA ALA A 358 5.67 -8.38 6.01
C ALA A 358 5.91 -7.21 5.07
N THR A 359 7.01 -7.28 4.31
CA THR A 359 7.26 -6.43 3.14
C THR A 359 7.85 -7.24 2.01
N PHE A 360 7.55 -6.84 0.77
CA PHE A 360 8.21 -7.38 -0.41
C PHE A 360 8.35 -6.33 -1.51
N THR A 361 9.40 -6.46 -2.34
CA THR A 361 9.66 -5.50 -3.41
C THR A 361 8.47 -5.41 -4.37
N GLY A 362 8.18 -4.19 -4.82
CA GLY A 362 7.11 -3.90 -5.76
C GLY A 362 7.45 -4.30 -7.20
N GLY A 363 7.20 -3.38 -8.13
CA GLY A 363 7.30 -3.67 -9.57
C GLY A 363 8.59 -3.16 -10.22
N PHE A 364 8.62 -3.23 -11.55
CA PHE A 364 9.73 -2.74 -12.34
C PHE A 364 9.95 -1.24 -12.17
N LYS A 365 11.23 -0.83 -12.21
CA LYS A 365 11.62 0.56 -12.45
C LYS A 365 10.97 1.09 -13.72
N ARG A 366 10.73 2.41 -13.77
CA ARG A 366 10.16 3.09 -14.95
C ARG A 366 10.85 2.71 -16.27
N ASP A 367 12.17 2.60 -16.28
CA ASP A 367 12.91 2.30 -17.51
C ASP A 367 12.53 0.94 -18.11
N HIS A 368 12.22 -0.05 -17.27
CA HIS A 368 11.76 -1.37 -17.67
C HIS A 368 10.24 -1.50 -17.73
N GLY A 369 9.52 -0.59 -17.09
CA GLY A 369 8.06 -0.52 -17.07
C GLY A 369 7.44 0.16 -18.28
N ALA A 370 7.99 -0.09 -19.48
CA ALA A 370 7.46 0.34 -20.77
C ALA A 370 7.88 -0.65 -21.88
N TRP A 371 7.11 -0.73 -22.96
CA TRP A 371 7.40 -1.62 -24.08
C TRP A 371 8.46 -1.02 -24.99
N ARG A 372 9.44 -1.86 -25.36
CA ARG A 372 10.45 -1.53 -26.37
C ARG A 372 9.99 -1.88 -27.79
N PHE A 373 9.21 -2.95 -27.93
CA PHE A 373 8.76 -3.49 -29.22
C PHE A 373 7.31 -4.01 -29.11
N GLY A 374 6.67 -4.27 -30.25
CA GLY A 374 5.30 -4.78 -30.30
C GLY A 374 4.24 -3.67 -30.33
N ASP A 375 2.98 -4.08 -30.29
CA ASP A 375 1.80 -3.19 -30.34
C ASP A 375 1.76 -2.20 -29.17
N TYR A 376 2.16 -2.62 -27.97
CA TYR A 376 2.18 -1.75 -26.79
C TYR A 376 3.34 -0.74 -26.79
N ALA A 377 4.36 -0.90 -27.66
CA ALA A 377 5.45 0.07 -27.75
C ALA A 377 5.02 1.40 -28.42
N THR A 378 3.93 1.39 -29.18
CA THR A 378 3.42 2.56 -29.93
C THR A 378 2.10 3.10 -29.38
N PHE A 379 1.43 2.33 -28.52
CA PHE A 379 0.22 2.73 -27.82
C PHE A 379 0.56 3.44 -26.49
N ASN A 380 -0.18 4.47 -26.12
CA ASN A 380 0.04 5.27 -24.89
C ASN A 380 1.51 5.63 -24.62
N TYR A 381 2.24 6.05 -25.67
CA TYR A 381 3.66 6.42 -25.62
C TYR A 381 4.60 5.35 -25.05
N GLY A 382 4.29 4.07 -25.27
CA GLY A 382 5.08 2.94 -24.80
C GLY A 382 4.52 2.23 -23.59
N HIS A 383 3.26 2.54 -23.24
CA HIS A 383 2.42 1.78 -22.32
C HIS A 383 3.09 1.57 -20.95
N HIS A 384 3.35 2.70 -20.30
CA HIS A 384 4.05 2.76 -19.03
C HIS A 384 3.24 2.15 -17.88
N TYR A 385 3.90 1.49 -16.93
CA TYR A 385 3.22 0.96 -15.75
C TYR A 385 2.80 2.09 -14.79
N GLY A 386 1.50 2.20 -14.53
CA GLY A 386 0.94 3.18 -13.61
C GLY A 386 1.04 2.78 -12.14
N PHE A 387 0.85 3.75 -11.26
CA PHE A 387 0.82 3.55 -9.82
C PHE A 387 0.12 4.68 -9.07
N VAL A 388 -0.55 4.30 -7.98
CA VAL A 388 -1.31 5.13 -7.05
C VAL A 388 -0.84 4.78 -5.63
N GLN A 389 -0.62 5.81 -4.81
CA GLN A 389 -0.23 5.67 -3.42
C GLN A 389 -1.06 6.63 -2.58
N GLN A 390 -1.62 6.16 -1.46
CA GLN A 390 -2.40 6.99 -0.53
C GLN A 390 -3.52 7.80 -1.21
N GLY A 391 -4.20 7.21 -2.19
CA GLY A 391 -5.25 7.87 -2.97
C GLY A 391 -4.76 8.83 -4.03
N VAL A 392 -3.45 8.99 -4.19
CA VAL A 392 -2.83 9.97 -5.09
C VAL A 392 -2.26 9.26 -6.33
N THR A 393 -2.80 9.62 -7.49
CA THR A 393 -2.32 9.07 -8.77
C THR A 393 -1.02 9.75 -9.16
N LEU A 394 0.09 9.03 -9.04
CA LEU A 394 1.42 9.53 -9.41
C LEU A 394 1.78 9.17 -10.87
N SER A 395 1.21 8.08 -11.40
CA SER A 395 1.25 7.76 -12.82
C SER A 395 0.00 7.01 -13.22
N ARG A 396 -0.60 7.37 -14.36
CA ARG A 396 -1.90 6.85 -14.76
C ARG A 396 -1.89 5.34 -14.99
N LEU A 397 -2.96 4.68 -14.56
CA LEU A 397 -3.21 3.27 -14.79
C LEU A 397 -3.73 3.06 -16.22
N TRP A 398 -3.07 2.18 -16.98
CA TRP A 398 -3.44 1.91 -18.37
C TRP A 398 -4.13 0.56 -18.56
N PRO A 399 -5.09 0.45 -19.49
CA PRO A 399 -5.76 -0.83 -19.79
C PRO A 399 -4.79 -1.92 -20.23
N ASN A 400 -5.18 -3.19 -20.03
CA ASN A 400 -4.45 -4.40 -20.39
C ASN A 400 -3.24 -4.76 -19.51
N LEU A 401 -2.99 -3.99 -18.45
CA LEU A 401 -1.90 -4.26 -17.53
C LEU A 401 -2.42 -4.94 -16.26
N ALA A 402 -1.68 -5.95 -15.82
CA ALA A 402 -1.91 -6.60 -14.54
C ALA A 402 -1.71 -5.59 -13.41
N THR A 403 -2.71 -5.45 -12.57
CA THR A 403 -2.79 -4.42 -11.53
C THR A 403 -3.20 -5.04 -10.22
N LEU A 404 -2.38 -4.86 -9.18
CA LEU A 404 -2.73 -5.10 -7.79
C LEU A 404 -3.19 -3.78 -7.19
N TYR A 405 -4.36 -3.76 -6.59
CA TYR A 405 -4.93 -2.54 -6.00
C TYR A 405 -5.76 -2.81 -4.75
N VAL A 406 -5.95 -1.75 -3.97
CA VAL A 406 -6.77 -1.75 -2.75
C VAL A 406 -7.72 -0.58 -2.77
N THR A 407 -8.97 -0.84 -2.41
CA THR A 407 -10.04 0.15 -2.28
C THR A 407 -10.23 0.61 -0.83
N LEU A 408 -10.99 1.69 -0.63
CA LEU A 408 -11.26 2.27 0.70
C LEU A 408 -11.97 1.34 1.67
N ASP A 409 -12.70 0.35 1.19
CA ASP A 409 -13.33 -0.69 1.99
C ASP A 409 -12.36 -1.83 2.37
N GLY A 410 -11.07 -1.68 2.03
CA GLY A 410 -10.02 -2.66 2.33
C GLY A 410 -10.04 -3.88 1.42
N GLU A 411 -10.82 -3.87 0.32
CA GLU A 411 -10.81 -4.96 -0.64
C GLU A 411 -9.49 -4.98 -1.43
N VAL A 412 -8.84 -6.14 -1.48
CA VAL A 412 -7.61 -6.37 -2.22
C VAL A 412 -7.92 -7.12 -3.50
N ARG A 413 -7.62 -6.52 -4.65
CA ARG A 413 -7.86 -7.12 -5.97
C ARG A 413 -6.62 -7.17 -6.82
N MET A 414 -6.52 -8.22 -7.63
CA MET A 414 -5.52 -8.34 -8.67
C MET A 414 -6.20 -8.76 -9.97
N GLU A 415 -6.15 -7.88 -10.97
CA GLU A 415 -6.80 -8.14 -12.26
C GLU A 415 -6.18 -7.34 -13.40
N THR A 416 -6.68 -7.56 -14.62
CA THR A 416 -6.28 -6.79 -15.80
C THR A 416 -7.04 -5.48 -15.82
N TRP A 417 -6.33 -4.36 -15.73
CA TRP A 417 -6.95 -3.04 -15.77
C TRP A 417 -7.70 -2.82 -17.09
N THR A 418 -8.82 -2.11 -17.03
CA THR A 418 -9.69 -1.81 -18.19
C THR A 418 -10.21 -0.39 -18.07
N GLU A 419 -10.81 0.13 -19.14
CA GLU A 419 -11.43 1.46 -19.11
C GLU A 419 -12.59 1.56 -18.11
N ALA A 420 -13.30 0.45 -17.84
CA ALA A 420 -14.41 0.42 -16.87
C ALA A 420 -13.94 0.72 -15.44
N HIS A 421 -12.70 0.37 -15.11
CA HIS A 421 -12.10 0.63 -13.80
C HIS A 421 -11.87 2.12 -13.50
N GLN A 422 -12.11 3.03 -14.45
CA GLN A 422 -12.16 4.46 -14.13
C GLN A 422 -13.19 4.77 -13.02
N GLN A 423 -14.23 3.95 -12.88
CA GLN A 423 -15.22 4.09 -11.82
C GLN A 423 -14.68 3.77 -10.42
N VAL A 424 -13.57 3.02 -10.33
CA VAL A 424 -12.92 2.63 -9.06
C VAL A 424 -11.94 3.70 -8.56
N LEU A 425 -11.52 4.62 -9.44
CA LEU A 425 -10.54 5.66 -9.10
C LEU A 425 -10.86 6.52 -7.84
N PRO A 426 -12.12 6.91 -7.55
CA PRO A 426 -12.42 7.66 -6.32
C PRO A 426 -12.10 6.87 -5.06
N ASP A 427 -12.32 5.55 -5.09
CA ASP A 427 -12.22 4.66 -3.94
C ASP A 427 -10.84 4.01 -3.82
N LEU A 428 -9.92 4.31 -4.74
CA LEU A 428 -8.63 3.65 -4.84
C LEU A 428 -7.65 4.20 -3.80
N VAL A 429 -7.20 3.36 -2.87
CA VAL A 429 -6.16 3.70 -1.88
C VAL A 429 -4.77 3.53 -2.49
N MET A 430 -4.54 2.40 -3.15
CA MET A 430 -3.28 2.15 -3.84
C MET A 430 -3.52 1.29 -5.08
N ALA A 431 -2.61 1.41 -6.04
CA ALA A 431 -2.56 0.51 -7.18
C ALA A 431 -1.15 0.45 -7.74
N ARG A 432 -0.76 -0.71 -8.25
CA ARG A 432 0.52 -0.89 -8.92
C ARG A 432 0.36 -1.82 -10.11
N GLN A 433 0.65 -1.31 -11.30
CA GLN A 433 0.66 -2.12 -12.52
C GLN A 433 2.03 -2.76 -12.71
N ASN A 434 2.11 -4.00 -13.20
CA ASN A 434 3.39 -4.58 -13.56
C ASN A 434 3.30 -5.59 -14.71
N GLY A 435 3.33 -5.07 -15.93
CA GLY A 435 3.31 -5.89 -17.13
C GLY A 435 1.93 -6.44 -17.46
N VAL A 436 1.93 -7.49 -18.25
CA VAL A 436 0.72 -8.26 -18.61
C VAL A 436 0.55 -9.42 -17.62
N PRO A 437 -0.67 -9.97 -17.48
CA PRO A 437 -0.92 -11.11 -16.61
C PRO A 437 -0.04 -12.32 -16.90
N LEU A 438 0.38 -13.00 -15.82
CA LEU A 438 0.88 -14.37 -15.88
C LEU A 438 -0.28 -15.38 -15.88
N ILE A 439 -1.32 -15.12 -15.10
CA ILE A 439 -2.54 -15.93 -14.98
C ILE A 439 -3.77 -15.03 -15.04
N ILE A 440 -4.81 -15.50 -15.74
CA ILE A 440 -6.17 -14.95 -15.74
C ILE A 440 -7.13 -16.14 -15.61
N ASP A 441 -8.01 -16.11 -14.61
CA ASP A 441 -8.99 -17.16 -14.32
C ASP A 441 -8.35 -18.58 -14.30
N GLY A 442 -7.18 -18.70 -13.67
CA GLY A 442 -6.44 -19.97 -13.57
C GLY A 442 -5.73 -20.43 -14.85
N VAL A 443 -5.75 -19.64 -15.94
CA VAL A 443 -5.14 -19.96 -17.24
C VAL A 443 -3.97 -19.02 -17.54
N PRO A 444 -2.88 -19.48 -18.20
CA PRO A 444 -1.78 -18.60 -18.59
C PRO A 444 -2.24 -17.44 -19.46
N GLY A 445 -1.73 -16.24 -19.15
CA GLY A 445 -1.98 -15.05 -19.96
C GLY A 445 -1.54 -15.22 -21.42
N ASP A 446 -2.23 -14.55 -22.34
CA ASP A 446 -2.05 -14.66 -23.79
C ASP A 446 -0.61 -14.38 -24.27
N ARG A 447 0.13 -13.55 -23.51
CA ARG A 447 1.48 -13.11 -23.82
C ARG A 447 2.57 -13.87 -23.07
N VAL A 448 2.24 -14.84 -22.22
CA VAL A 448 3.22 -15.65 -21.45
C VAL A 448 4.27 -16.30 -22.37
N THR A 449 3.89 -16.72 -23.58
CA THR A 449 4.81 -17.36 -24.54
C THR A 449 5.57 -16.36 -25.42
N SER A 450 5.25 -15.06 -25.35
CA SER A 450 5.82 -14.02 -26.20
C SER A 450 6.75 -13.13 -25.41
N TRP A 451 8.07 -13.35 -25.52
CA TRP A 451 9.09 -12.55 -24.84
C TRP A 451 8.87 -11.04 -25.03
N GLY A 452 8.90 -10.57 -26.27
CA GLY A 452 8.69 -9.14 -26.57
C GLY A 452 7.26 -8.69 -26.31
N GLY A 453 6.26 -9.52 -26.63
CA GLY A 453 4.85 -9.16 -26.49
C GLY A 453 4.43 -8.95 -25.04
N GLY A 454 4.92 -9.77 -24.11
CA GLY A 454 4.67 -9.63 -22.68
C GLY A 454 5.64 -8.70 -21.94
N ASN A 455 6.54 -8.04 -22.67
CA ASN A 455 7.61 -7.21 -22.09
C ASN A 455 8.41 -7.95 -21.00
N TRP A 456 8.60 -9.25 -21.19
CA TRP A 456 9.27 -10.10 -20.22
C TRP A 456 10.74 -9.72 -20.17
N SER A 457 11.19 -9.10 -19.08
CA SER A 457 12.62 -8.77 -18.96
C SER A 457 13.45 -10.05 -18.76
N GLY A 458 14.71 -10.00 -19.15
CA GLY A 458 15.71 -11.04 -18.88
C GLY A 458 16.80 -10.55 -17.93
N SER A 459 17.83 -11.37 -17.71
CA SER A 459 19.03 -11.00 -16.95
C SER A 459 19.80 -9.85 -17.62
N ALA A 460 20.86 -9.35 -16.97
CA ALA A 460 21.74 -8.34 -17.54
C ALA A 460 22.38 -8.78 -18.87
N GLU A 461 22.60 -10.07 -19.05
CA GLU A 461 23.09 -10.71 -20.27
C GLU A 461 21.97 -11.04 -21.27
N ALA A 462 20.76 -10.53 -21.03
CA ALA A 462 19.55 -10.79 -21.79
C ALA A 462 19.18 -12.27 -21.87
N ASN A 463 19.36 -13.04 -20.78
CA ASN A 463 18.79 -14.38 -20.67
C ASN A 463 17.36 -14.29 -20.12
N LEU A 464 16.37 -14.86 -20.82
CA LEU A 464 14.99 -14.86 -20.31
C LEU A 464 14.89 -15.62 -18.98
N ARG A 465 15.70 -16.66 -18.81
CA ARG A 465 15.82 -17.40 -17.56
C ARG A 465 16.65 -16.60 -16.58
N THR A 466 16.05 -16.26 -15.45
CA THR A 466 16.68 -15.45 -14.41
C THR A 466 15.94 -15.64 -13.09
N LEU A 467 16.51 -15.09 -12.01
CA LEU A 467 15.84 -14.97 -10.72
C LEU A 467 14.63 -14.04 -10.87
N ARG A 468 13.44 -14.45 -10.41
CA ARG A 468 12.19 -13.68 -10.54
C ARG A 468 11.38 -13.67 -9.26
N ALA A 469 10.55 -12.63 -9.09
CA ALA A 469 9.46 -12.63 -8.14
C ALA A 469 8.11 -12.51 -8.86
N GLY A 470 7.05 -13.01 -8.25
CA GLY A 470 5.67 -12.81 -8.70
C GLY A 470 4.71 -12.82 -7.52
N ALA A 471 3.50 -12.33 -7.75
CA ALA A 471 2.41 -12.45 -6.80
C ALA A 471 1.16 -12.98 -7.49
N CYS A 472 0.32 -13.69 -6.75
CA CYS A 472 -0.99 -14.14 -7.22
C CYS A 472 -2.06 -13.94 -6.15
N MET A 473 -3.30 -13.80 -6.60
CA MET A 473 -4.48 -13.93 -5.74
C MET A 473 -5.06 -15.33 -5.89
N ARG A 474 -5.50 -15.90 -4.77
CA ARG A 474 -6.26 -17.15 -4.72
C ARG A 474 -7.41 -16.99 -3.74
N THR A 475 -8.61 -17.30 -4.16
CA THR A 475 -9.82 -17.22 -3.33
C THR A 475 -10.35 -18.63 -3.08
N ILE A 476 -10.48 -19.01 -1.82
CA ILE A 476 -11.00 -20.31 -1.41
C ILE A 476 -12.31 -20.08 -0.65
N GLY A 477 -13.44 -20.38 -1.29
CA GLY A 477 -14.73 -19.90 -0.80
C GLY A 477 -14.76 -18.37 -0.80
N ASP A 478 -14.98 -17.76 0.36
CA ASP A 478 -14.95 -16.30 0.54
C ASP A 478 -13.62 -15.80 1.16
N ARG A 479 -12.59 -16.65 1.24
CA ARG A 479 -11.30 -16.34 1.87
C ARG A 479 -10.23 -15.99 0.82
N PRO A 480 -9.82 -14.71 0.72
CA PRO A 480 -8.77 -14.29 -0.20
C PRO A 480 -7.37 -14.52 0.39
N PHE A 481 -6.48 -15.06 -0.44
CA PHE A 481 -5.06 -15.21 -0.14
C PHE A 481 -4.22 -14.48 -1.17
N LEU A 482 -3.25 -13.68 -0.69
CA LEU A 482 -2.18 -13.15 -1.51
C LEU A 482 -0.98 -14.09 -1.39
N ILE A 483 -0.45 -14.57 -2.52
CA ILE A 483 0.71 -15.46 -2.55
C ILE A 483 1.87 -14.76 -3.23
N TYR A 484 2.95 -14.52 -2.49
CA TYR A 484 4.24 -14.12 -3.05
C TYR A 484 5.05 -15.36 -3.45
N ALA A 485 5.74 -15.31 -4.58
CA ALA A 485 6.61 -16.38 -5.03
C ALA A 485 7.98 -15.87 -5.49
N TYR A 486 9.04 -16.47 -4.94
CA TYR A 486 10.43 -16.29 -5.36
C TYR A 486 10.87 -17.48 -6.21
N PHE A 487 11.37 -17.22 -7.41
CA PHE A 487 11.90 -18.21 -8.34
C PHE A 487 13.41 -18.07 -8.40
N SER A 488 14.15 -19.08 -7.93
CA SER A 488 15.63 -19.08 -8.02
C SER A 488 16.12 -19.02 -9.47
N SER A 489 15.36 -19.58 -10.40
CA SER A 489 15.52 -19.42 -11.85
C SER A 489 14.20 -19.74 -12.55
N GLY A 490 13.65 -18.83 -13.34
CA GLY A 490 12.39 -19.07 -14.03
C GLY A 490 12.23 -18.28 -15.32
N THR A 491 11.47 -18.84 -16.26
CA THR A 491 10.84 -18.08 -17.35
C THR A 491 9.40 -17.69 -16.95
N PRO A 492 8.74 -16.78 -17.68
CA PRO A 492 7.30 -16.52 -17.47
C PRO A 492 6.44 -17.79 -17.57
N SER A 493 6.85 -18.79 -18.37
CA SER A 493 6.13 -20.06 -18.47
C SER A 493 6.26 -20.89 -17.19
N ALA A 494 7.46 -21.01 -16.59
CA ALA A 494 7.61 -21.66 -15.28
C ALA A 494 6.79 -20.95 -14.19
N MET A 495 6.76 -19.61 -14.20
CA MET A 495 5.97 -18.84 -13.25
C MET A 495 4.48 -19.12 -13.40
N ALA A 496 3.94 -19.01 -14.62
CA ALA A 496 2.53 -19.29 -14.90
C ALA A 496 2.17 -20.72 -14.47
N ARG A 497 2.96 -21.73 -14.86
CA ARG A 497 2.70 -23.13 -14.47
C ARG A 497 2.74 -23.33 -12.96
N THR A 498 3.64 -22.65 -12.27
CA THR A 498 3.70 -22.73 -10.80
C THR A 498 2.44 -22.14 -10.17
N PHE A 499 2.03 -20.94 -10.58
CA PHE A 499 0.79 -20.34 -10.07
C PHE A 499 -0.46 -21.15 -10.43
N GLN A 500 -0.51 -21.79 -11.60
CA GLN A 500 -1.58 -22.76 -11.91
C GLN A 500 -1.55 -23.97 -10.99
N ALA A 501 -0.37 -24.50 -10.67
CA ALA A 501 -0.25 -25.65 -9.77
C ALA A 501 -0.71 -25.30 -8.34
N TYR A 502 -0.59 -24.03 -7.93
CA TYR A 502 -1.14 -23.51 -6.68
C TYR A 502 -2.57 -22.97 -6.81
N GLU A 503 -3.21 -23.19 -7.95
CA GLU A 503 -4.62 -22.84 -8.20
C GLU A 503 -4.91 -21.34 -7.98
N CYS A 504 -3.98 -20.46 -8.36
CA CYS A 504 -4.21 -19.02 -8.32
C CYS A 504 -5.27 -18.59 -9.36
N ASP A 505 -6.12 -17.64 -8.98
CA ASP A 505 -7.13 -17.03 -9.85
C ASP A 505 -6.49 -16.07 -10.85
N TYR A 506 -5.58 -15.22 -10.36
CA TYR A 506 -4.88 -14.22 -11.16
C TYR A 506 -3.44 -14.07 -10.66
N ALA A 507 -2.49 -13.81 -11.55
CA ALA A 507 -1.09 -13.63 -11.16
C ALA A 507 -0.37 -12.59 -12.02
N MET A 508 0.56 -11.88 -11.38
CA MET A 508 1.41 -10.88 -12.02
C MET A 508 2.88 -11.09 -11.70
N LEU A 509 3.74 -10.66 -12.63
CA LEU A 509 5.18 -10.60 -12.43
C LEU A 509 5.51 -9.43 -11.48
N LEU A 510 6.52 -9.57 -10.63
CA LEU A 510 7.12 -8.48 -9.84
C LEU A 510 8.53 -8.16 -10.38
N ASP A 511 9.33 -7.37 -9.67
CA ASP A 511 10.71 -7.13 -10.11
C ASP A 511 11.59 -8.42 -10.02
N MET A 512 12.81 -8.38 -10.55
CA MET A 512 13.61 -9.57 -10.85
C MET A 512 15.12 -9.32 -10.84
N ASN A 513 15.90 -10.36 -11.14
CA ASN A 513 17.35 -10.37 -11.38
C ASN A 513 18.27 -10.31 -10.16
N SER A 514 17.80 -9.94 -8.97
CA SER A 514 18.60 -10.04 -7.75
C SER A 514 17.73 -10.24 -6.52
N GLN A 515 18.34 -10.68 -5.41
CA GLN A 515 17.67 -10.79 -4.11
C GLN A 515 17.25 -9.43 -3.54
N GLU A 516 17.91 -8.34 -3.94
CA GLU A 516 17.46 -6.97 -3.65
C GLU A 516 16.13 -6.66 -4.35
N LEU A 517 16.00 -7.05 -5.61
CA LEU A 517 14.82 -6.76 -6.43
C LEU A 517 13.68 -7.77 -6.23
N THR A 518 13.94 -8.84 -5.48
CA THR A 518 12.96 -9.88 -5.10
C THR A 518 12.92 -10.08 -3.59
N TYR A 519 13.27 -9.02 -2.88
CA TYR A 519 13.30 -9.00 -1.42
C TYR A 519 11.92 -9.34 -0.87
N MET A 520 11.90 -10.20 0.15
CA MET A 520 10.72 -10.44 0.96
C MET A 520 11.18 -10.75 2.39
N ALA A 521 10.59 -10.05 3.35
CA ALA A 521 10.83 -10.24 4.77
C ALA A 521 9.51 -10.31 5.55
N LEU A 522 9.53 -11.10 6.61
CA LEU A 522 8.54 -11.12 7.68
C LEU A 522 9.10 -10.39 8.89
N TYR A 523 8.21 -9.76 9.66
CA TYR A 523 8.53 -9.03 10.87
C TYR A 523 7.85 -9.71 12.03
N LEU A 524 8.65 -10.22 12.95
CA LEU A 524 8.18 -10.76 14.22
C LEU A 524 8.47 -9.76 15.32
N HIS A 525 7.51 -9.60 16.23
CA HIS A 525 7.64 -8.72 17.38
C HIS A 525 7.98 -9.55 18.61
N GLU A 526 9.16 -9.34 19.17
CA GLU A 526 9.62 -9.97 20.41
C GLU A 526 9.82 -8.91 21.50
N GLY A 527 8.75 -8.62 22.24
CA GLY A 527 8.74 -7.51 23.18
C GLY A 527 8.97 -6.20 22.44
N ASP A 528 10.06 -5.49 22.79
CA ASP A 528 10.37 -4.18 22.19
C ASP A 528 11.23 -4.26 20.91
N GLU A 529 11.49 -5.46 20.37
CA GLU A 529 12.36 -5.64 19.20
C GLU A 529 11.58 -6.21 18.00
N ILE A 530 11.82 -5.63 16.82
CA ILE A 530 11.38 -6.20 15.54
C ILE A 530 12.50 -7.07 14.97
N GLU A 531 12.24 -8.37 14.84
CA GLU A 531 13.09 -9.29 14.12
C GLU A 531 12.65 -9.39 12.65
N ALA A 532 13.54 -9.04 11.73
CA ALA A 532 13.33 -9.29 10.30
C ALA A 532 13.84 -10.68 9.90
N ARG A 533 12.94 -11.53 9.42
CA ARG A 533 13.25 -12.85 8.84
C ARG A 533 13.05 -12.80 7.33
N HIS A 534 14.04 -13.23 6.55
CA HIS A 534 13.96 -13.17 5.09
C HIS A 534 13.60 -14.51 4.47
N LEU A 535 12.83 -14.48 3.37
CA LEU A 535 12.44 -15.71 2.66
C LEU A 535 13.65 -16.57 2.27
N VAL A 536 14.72 -15.94 1.79
CA VAL A 536 16.00 -16.59 1.49
C VAL A 536 17.10 -15.83 2.21
N SER A 537 17.99 -16.55 2.89
CA SER A 537 18.99 -15.96 3.80
C SER A 537 19.88 -14.88 3.18
N GLY A 538 20.15 -14.94 1.87
CA GLY A 538 20.97 -13.94 1.18
C GLY A 538 20.28 -12.57 1.02
N MET A 539 18.95 -12.51 1.11
CA MET A 539 18.21 -11.24 1.09
C MET A 539 18.56 -10.36 2.30
N ALA A 540 18.94 -10.96 3.43
CA ALA A 540 19.39 -10.20 4.59
C ALA A 540 20.58 -9.29 4.25
N ASP A 541 21.41 -9.64 3.27
CA ASP A 541 22.63 -8.87 2.94
C ASP A 541 22.37 -7.53 2.28
N VAL A 542 21.12 -7.26 1.86
CA VAL A 542 20.71 -5.91 1.44
C VAL A 542 20.20 -5.06 2.60
N ASP A 543 19.89 -5.67 3.75
CA ASP A 543 19.63 -4.92 4.97
C ASP A 543 20.90 -4.21 5.42
N VAL A 544 20.70 -2.99 5.88
CA VAL A 544 21.79 -2.10 6.22
C VAL A 544 22.33 -2.48 7.58
N ARG A 545 23.65 -2.42 7.76
CA ARG A 545 24.24 -2.63 9.07
C ARG A 545 24.43 -1.30 9.79
N GLY A 546 23.81 -1.18 10.95
CA GLY A 546 24.00 -0.05 11.85
C GLY A 546 25.43 0.01 12.41
N SER A 547 25.71 1.05 13.19
CA SER A 547 27.04 1.31 13.78
C SER A 547 27.55 0.17 14.68
N ARG A 548 26.65 -0.61 15.28
CA ARG A 548 26.96 -1.78 16.12
C ARG A 548 26.91 -3.13 15.37
N GLY A 549 26.72 -3.10 14.05
CA GLY A 549 26.62 -4.29 13.21
C GLY A 549 25.26 -4.98 13.19
N THR A 550 24.27 -4.45 13.92
CA THR A 550 22.86 -4.88 13.87
C THR A 550 22.28 -4.59 12.48
N ARG A 551 21.44 -5.50 11.97
CA ARG A 551 20.74 -5.27 10.70
C ARG A 551 19.56 -4.32 10.96
N ILE A 552 19.43 -3.31 10.11
CA ILE A 552 18.32 -2.36 10.07
C ILE A 552 17.41 -2.85 8.95
N PRO A 553 16.17 -3.25 9.27
CA PRO A 553 15.31 -3.83 8.26
C PRO A 553 14.99 -2.83 7.15
N ARG A 554 15.19 -3.29 5.91
CA ARG A 554 14.89 -2.50 4.72
C ARG A 554 13.39 -2.18 4.66
N PHE A 555 13.04 -1.00 4.13
CA PHE A 555 11.67 -0.50 3.99
C PHE A 555 10.95 -0.14 5.31
N VAL A 556 11.24 -0.80 6.43
CA VAL A 556 10.61 -0.48 7.72
C VAL A 556 11.41 0.59 8.46
N SER A 557 12.69 0.34 8.69
CA SER A 557 13.57 1.21 9.48
C SER A 557 14.63 1.92 8.64
N ALA A 558 14.54 1.80 7.31
CA ALA A 558 15.51 2.36 6.39
C ALA A 558 14.85 2.72 5.04
N PRO A 559 14.90 4.01 4.65
CA PRO A 559 14.54 4.46 3.31
C PRO A 559 15.30 3.72 2.21
N ASP A 560 14.54 3.35 1.18
CA ASP A 560 15.01 2.66 0.00
C ASP A 560 14.61 3.39 -1.29
N ASN A 561 15.39 3.18 -2.35
CA ASN A 561 15.07 3.79 -3.63
C ASN A 561 14.01 2.99 -4.42
N ARG A 562 13.69 1.75 -4.04
CA ARG A 562 12.67 0.91 -4.68
C ARG A 562 11.33 1.01 -3.95
N ASP A 563 10.29 0.83 -4.75
CA ASP A 563 8.92 0.63 -4.29
C ASP A 563 8.74 -0.74 -3.65
N PHE A 564 7.81 -0.83 -2.70
CA PHE A 564 7.51 -2.06 -1.98
C PHE A 564 6.04 -2.12 -1.58
N PHE A 565 5.55 -3.35 -1.42
CA PHE A 565 4.30 -3.62 -0.74
C PHE A 565 4.59 -3.99 0.72
N TYR A 566 3.64 -3.69 1.58
CA TYR A 566 3.67 -4.05 2.99
C TYR A 566 2.34 -4.66 3.42
N LEU A 567 2.39 -5.58 4.37
CA LEU A 567 1.21 -6.09 5.06
C LEU A 567 1.27 -5.65 6.53
N VAL A 568 0.18 -5.06 7.00
CA VAL A 568 -0.05 -4.79 8.43
C VAL A 568 -1.18 -5.68 8.94
N ARG A 569 -1.13 -6.08 10.20
CA ARG A 569 -2.21 -6.86 10.82
C ARG A 569 -3.46 -5.99 10.96
N ARG A 570 -4.62 -6.56 10.65
CA ARG A 570 -5.91 -5.96 11.00
C ARG A 570 -6.10 -6.07 12.51
N ASN A 571 -6.49 -4.95 13.14
CA ASN A 571 -6.81 -4.89 14.56
C ASN A 571 -8.25 -5.31 14.86
#